data_AF-A0A519RGA6-F1
#
_entry.id   AF-A0A519RGA6-F1
#
_cell.length_a   1.000
_cell.length_b   1.000
_cell.length_c   1.000
_cell.angle_alpha   90.00
_cell.angle_beta   90.00
_cell.angle_gamma   90.00
#
_symmetry.space_group_name_H-M   'P 1'
#
loop_
_entity.id
_entity.type
_entity.pdbx_description
1 polymer ?
#
loop_
_entity_poly.entity_id
_entity_poly.type
_entity_poly.pdbx_seq_one_letter_code
_entity_poly.pdbx_strand_id
1 'polypeptide(L)'
;ENIPQEMKGSFDDWAFGCDTCQDVCPWNKFSKPHIEPLFNPNPELLSMSKKDWEEITEETFRAVFKNSPIKRTKFEGMKRNIDFLKQ
;
A
#
# COMPACT_ATOMS: atom_id res chain seq x y z
N GLU A 1 7.07 17.39 -0.86
CA GLU A 1 5.89 17.97 -0.20
C GLU A 1 5.48 17.10 0.97
N ASN A 2 5.41 17.69 2.16
CA ASN A 2 5.16 16.97 3.40
C ASN A 2 3.67 16.68 3.58
N ILE A 3 3.35 15.51 4.13
CA ILE A 3 1.99 15.21 4.59
C ILE A 3 1.66 16.18 5.73
N PRO A 4 0.47 16.84 5.73
CA PRO A 4 0.10 17.77 6.79
C PRO A 4 0.18 17.13 8.18
N GLN A 5 0.70 17.87 9.17
CA GLN A 5 0.93 17.31 10.51
C GLN A 5 -0.38 16.89 11.21
N GLU A 6 -1.49 17.55 10.88
CA GLU A 6 -2.83 17.19 11.35
C GLU A 6 -3.28 15.78 10.92
N MET A 7 -2.65 15.21 9.89
CA MET A 7 -2.92 13.84 9.46
C MET A 7 -2.20 12.79 10.32
N LYS A 8 -1.39 13.20 11.31
CA LYS A 8 -0.63 12.24 12.14
C LYS A 8 -1.58 11.27 12.82
N GLY A 9 -1.31 9.97 12.68
CA GLY A 9 -2.14 8.89 13.23
C GLY A 9 -3.44 8.60 12.46
N SER A 10 -3.75 9.31 11.37
CA SER A 10 -4.96 9.09 10.57
C SER A 10 -4.81 8.03 9.47
N PHE A 11 -3.60 7.54 9.24
CA PHE A 11 -3.31 6.56 8.17
C PHE A 11 -3.40 5.12 8.67
N ASP A 12 -3.62 4.89 9.98
CA ASP A 12 -3.46 3.57 10.62
C ASP A 12 -2.14 2.91 10.18
N ASP A 13 -2.19 1.77 9.46
CA ASP A 13 -1.03 1.10 8.85
C ASP A 13 -1.04 1.18 7.30
N TRP A 14 -1.87 2.05 6.72
CA TRP A 14 -2.02 2.20 5.27
C TRP A 14 -0.87 3.01 4.65
N ALA A 15 0.08 2.31 4.01
CA ALA A 15 1.17 2.96 3.27
C ALA A 15 0.74 3.49 1.89
N PHE A 16 -0.34 2.96 1.31
CA PHE A 16 -0.87 3.38 0.02
C PHE A 16 -2.37 3.09 -0.11
N GLY A 17 -3.14 4.07 -0.59
CA GLY A 17 -4.60 3.93 -0.72
C GLY A 17 -5.32 3.93 0.64
N CYS A 18 -6.62 3.64 0.62
CA CYS A 18 -7.48 3.46 1.79
C CYS A 18 -8.74 2.73 1.34
N ASP A 19 -9.11 1.66 2.04
CA ASP A 19 -10.34 0.90 1.75
C ASP A 19 -11.41 1.05 2.82
N THR A 20 -11.22 1.89 3.84
CA THR A 20 -12.17 2.08 4.93
C THR A 20 -13.60 2.38 4.46
N CYS A 21 -13.77 3.21 3.43
CA CYS A 21 -15.10 3.52 2.89
C CYS A 21 -15.75 2.31 2.19
N GLN A 22 -14.95 1.40 1.65
CA GLN A 22 -15.40 0.14 1.09
C GLN A 22 -15.74 -0.87 2.20
N ASP A 23 -14.94 -0.96 3.25
CA ASP A 23 -15.12 -1.91 4.35
C ASP A 23 -16.39 -1.64 5.16
N VAL A 24 -16.69 -0.36 5.41
CA VAL A 24 -17.91 0.02 6.16
C VAL A 24 -19.17 0.04 5.28
N CYS A 25 -19.04 -0.14 3.97
CA CYS A 25 -20.16 -0.05 3.04
C CYS A 25 -21.12 -1.24 3.22
N PRO A 26 -22.41 -1.02 3.53
CA PRO A 26 -23.37 -2.10 3.76
C PRO A 26 -23.67 -2.93 2.51
N TRP A 27 -23.30 -2.45 1.33
CA TRP A 27 -23.46 -3.16 0.06
C TRP A 27 -22.27 -4.07 -0.26
N ASN A 28 -21.06 -3.76 0.23
CA ASN A 28 -19.87 -4.57 -0.06
C ASN A 28 -19.89 -5.94 0.62
N LYS A 29 -20.72 -6.14 1.64
CA LYS A 29 -20.98 -7.47 2.21
C LYS A 29 -21.53 -8.49 1.21
N PHE A 30 -22.09 -8.02 0.09
CA PHE A 30 -22.60 -8.85 -0.99
C PHE A 30 -21.59 -9.06 -2.13
N SER A 31 -20.41 -8.45 -2.03
CA SER A 31 -19.35 -8.62 -3.03
C SER A 31 -18.82 -10.05 -3.03
N LYS A 32 -18.33 -10.49 -4.20
CA LYS A 32 -17.70 -11.80 -4.36
C LYS A 32 -16.24 -11.59 -4.78
N PRO A 33 -15.30 -12.40 -4.26
CA PRO A 33 -13.92 -12.37 -4.72
C PRO A 33 -13.82 -12.56 -6.24
N HIS A 34 -12.83 -11.92 -6.85
CA HIS A 34 -12.53 -12.15 -8.27
C HIS A 34 -11.94 -13.56 -8.47
N ILE A 35 -12.04 -14.05 -9.71
CA ILE A 35 -11.36 -15.27 -10.16
C ILE A 35 -10.30 -15.01 -11.23
N GLU A 36 -10.02 -13.72 -11.52
CA GLU A 36 -9.01 -13.30 -12.50
C GLU A 36 -7.60 -13.50 -11.95
N PRO A 37 -6.79 -14.43 -12.50
CA PRO A 37 -5.45 -14.71 -11.98
C PRO A 37 -4.47 -13.53 -12.11
N LEU A 38 -4.67 -12.63 -13.09
CA LEU A 38 -3.81 -11.46 -13.27
C LEU A 38 -3.93 -10.42 -12.14
N PHE A 39 -4.97 -10.51 -11.32
CA PHE A 39 -5.13 -9.67 -10.13
C PHE A 39 -4.54 -10.28 -8.86
N ASN A 40 -3.98 -11.50 -8.94
CA ASN A 40 -3.28 -12.08 -7.80
C ASN A 40 -2.06 -11.22 -7.44
N PRO A 41 -1.82 -10.98 -6.14
CA PRO A 41 -0.67 -10.21 -5.70
C PRO A 41 0.64 -10.93 -6.03
N ASN A 42 1.72 -10.16 -6.17
CA ASN A 42 3.06 -10.71 -6.28
C ASN A 42 3.41 -11.48 -4.98
N PRO A 43 3.79 -12.78 -5.04
CA PRO A 43 4.15 -13.55 -3.85
C PRO A 43 5.26 -12.92 -3.00
N GLU A 44 6.22 -12.22 -3.61
CA GLU A 44 7.29 -11.52 -2.87
C GLU A 44 6.71 -10.44 -1.95
N LEU A 45 5.70 -9.69 -2.43
CA LEU A 45 4.99 -8.69 -1.63
C LEU A 45 4.36 -9.30 -0.37
N LEU A 46 3.76 -10.49 -0.51
CA LEU A 46 3.10 -11.19 0.59
C LEU A 46 4.08 -11.71 1.65
N SER A 47 5.36 -11.86 1.29
CA SER A 47 6.41 -12.32 2.20
C SER A 47 7.11 -11.20 2.96
N MET A 48 6.85 -9.93 2.62
CA MET A 48 7.54 -8.78 3.23
C MET A 48 7.12 -8.57 4.69
N SER A 49 8.10 -8.50 5.58
CA SER A 49 7.91 -8.09 6.96
C SER A 49 7.85 -6.57 7.10
N LYS A 50 7.41 -6.07 8.26
CA LYS A 50 7.44 -4.63 8.57
C LYS A 50 8.84 -4.04 8.36
N LYS A 51 9.89 -4.74 8.78
CA LYS A 51 11.27 -4.29 8.61
C LYS A 51 11.65 -4.14 7.13
N ASP A 52 11.22 -5.08 6.29
CA ASP A 52 11.50 -5.02 4.84
C ASP A 52 10.85 -3.79 4.19
N TRP A 53 9.67 -3.38 4.66
CA TRP A 53 9.03 -2.14 4.23
C TRP A 53 9.76 -0.89 4.74
N GLU A 54 10.19 -0.90 6.00
CA GLU A 54 10.91 0.23 6.58
C GLU A 54 12.26 0.48 5.90
N GLU A 55 12.91 -0.59 5.43
CA GLU A 55 14.22 -0.61 4.75
C GLU A 55 14.10 -0.77 3.21
N ILE A 56 12.89 -0.69 2.64
CA ILE A 56 12.66 -0.91 1.20
C ILE A 56 13.55 -0.02 0.32
N THR A 57 14.17 -0.64 -0.70
CA THR A 57 15.00 0.06 -1.70
C THR A 57 14.22 0.31 -2.99
N GLU A 58 14.76 1.19 -3.84
CA GLU A 58 14.14 1.49 -5.13
C GLU A 58 14.15 0.25 -6.05
N GLU A 59 15.20 -0.56 -5.99
CA GLU A 59 15.33 -1.81 -6.74
C GLU A 59 14.21 -2.79 -6.35
N THR A 60 14.04 -3.03 -5.05
CA THR A 60 12.98 -3.89 -4.51
C THR A 60 11.59 -3.35 -4.89
N PHE A 61 11.37 -2.04 -4.74
CA PHE A 61 10.12 -1.41 -5.17
C PHE A 61 9.82 -1.64 -6.66
N ARG A 62 10.82 -1.48 -7.53
CA ARG A 62 10.67 -1.67 -8.98
C ARG A 62 10.38 -3.12 -9.35
N ALA A 63 10.97 -4.08 -8.62
CA ALA A 63 10.76 -5.50 -8.82
C ALA A 63 9.36 -5.93 -8.34
N VAL A 64 9.04 -5.66 -7.08
CA VAL A 64 7.80 -6.11 -6.42
C VAL A 64 6.56 -5.50 -7.08
N PHE A 65 6.61 -4.20 -7.42
CA PHE A 65 5.48 -3.48 -8.04
C PHE A 65 5.55 -3.42 -9.57
N LYS A 66 6.33 -4.29 -10.22
CA LYS A 66 6.31 -4.39 -11.68
C LYS A 66 4.88 -4.67 -12.16
N ASN A 67 4.41 -3.88 -13.13
CA ASN A 67 3.04 -3.95 -13.67
C ASN A 67 1.91 -3.64 -12.66
N SER A 68 2.23 -3.16 -11.45
CA SER A 68 1.23 -2.72 -10.47
C SER A 68 0.87 -1.24 -10.65
N PRO A 69 -0.40 -0.83 -10.46
CA PRO A 69 -0.79 0.58 -10.39
C PRO A 69 -0.01 1.40 -9.33
N ILE A 70 0.50 0.73 -8.28
CA ILE A 70 1.28 1.35 -7.21
C ILE A 70 2.52 2.06 -7.77
N LYS A 71 3.08 1.62 -8.91
CA LYS A 71 4.22 2.31 -9.56
C LYS A 71 3.96 3.80 -9.84
N ARG A 72 2.71 4.23 -9.99
CA ARG A 72 2.37 5.65 -10.23
C ARG A 72 2.73 6.56 -9.06
N THR A 73 2.80 6.02 -7.83
CA THR A 73 3.24 6.78 -6.64
C THR A 73 4.74 7.07 -6.66
N LYS A 74 5.51 6.32 -7.46
CA LYS A 74 6.98 6.29 -7.46
C LYS A 74 7.55 5.83 -6.11
N PHE A 75 8.83 5.48 -6.10
CA PHE A 75 9.52 5.04 -4.89
C PHE A 75 9.49 6.13 -3.80
N GLU A 76 9.76 7.38 -4.18
CA GLU A 76 9.75 8.53 -3.26
C GLU A 76 8.40 8.74 -2.57
N GLY A 77 7.28 8.58 -3.30
CA GLY A 77 5.93 8.72 -2.74
C GLY A 77 5.61 7.62 -1.72
N MET A 78 5.96 6.37 -2.04
CA MET A 78 5.82 5.25 -1.12
C MET A 78 6.69 5.45 0.12
N LYS A 79 7.96 5.82 -0.06
CA LYS A 79 8.91 6.02 1.05
C LYS A 79 8.44 7.13 1.99
N ARG A 80 7.95 8.24 1.44
CA ARG A 80 7.35 9.34 2.20
C ARG A 80 6.21 8.87 3.11
N ASN A 81 5.33 8.00 2.60
CA ASN A 81 4.21 7.49 3.40
C ASN A 81 4.68 6.53 4.49
N ILE A 82 5.61 5.62 4.16
CA ILE A 82 6.20 4.69 5.14
C ILE A 82 6.90 5.47 6.27
N ASP A 83 7.67 6.50 5.93
CA ASP A 83 8.36 7.31 6.93
C ASP A 83 7.41 8.21 7.74
N PHE A 84 6.21 8.49 7.22
CA PHE A 84 5.15 9.16 7.98
C PHE A 84 4.49 8.22 8.99
N LEU A 85 4.26 6.95 8.62
CA LEU A 85 3.71 5.92 9.51
C LEU A 85 4.61 5.58 10.70
N LYS A 86 5.92 5.83 10.59
CA LYS A 86 6.89 5.61 11.68
C LYS A 86 6.84 6.68 12.78
N GLN A 87 6.22 7.83 12.53
CA GLN A 87 6.26 9.02 13.41
C GLN A 87 5.21 9.01 14.51
#